data_AF-A0A524H4R1-F1
#
_entry.id   AF-A0A524H4R1-F1
#
_cell.length_a   1.000
_cell.length_b   1.000
_cell.length_c   1.000
_cell.angle_alpha   90.00
_cell.angle_beta   90.00
_cell.angle_gamma   90.00
#
_symmetry.space_group_name_H-M   'P 1'
#
loop_
_entity.id
_entity.type
_entity.pdbx_description
1 polymer ?
#
loop_
_entity_poly.entity_id
_entity_poly.type
_entity_poly.pdbx_seq_one_letter_code
_entity_poly.pdbx_strand_id
1 'polypeptide(L)'
;MDGVISRVGIAVVVTAALYLLALGGGALIRPESAKRFLEGFATTPRMHFTELALRVLTGAAFVFSAPRMAFGPAIMLFGWILIVTSLALALVPWRLHKRFAAWSVPQATRHMPLVGITSIVGGVVLLAAL
;
A
#
# COMPACT_ATOMS: atom_id res chain seq x y z
N MET A 1 3.11 2.65 -27.79
CA MET A 1 3.65 2.83 -26.42
C MET A 1 2.69 2.32 -25.35
N ASP A 2 1.40 2.25 -25.66
CA ASP A 2 0.30 1.85 -24.77
C ASP A 2 0.45 0.42 -24.20
N GLY A 3 0.99 -0.51 -24.99
CA GLY A 3 1.22 -1.88 -24.55
C GLY A 3 2.26 -2.03 -23.44
N VAL A 4 3.34 -1.22 -23.45
CA VAL A 4 4.39 -1.28 -22.42
C VAL A 4 3.87 -0.71 -21.11
N ILE A 5 3.23 0.46 -21.16
CA ILE A 5 2.64 1.12 -19.97
C ILE A 5 1.59 0.20 -19.33
N SER A 6 0.75 -0.45 -20.13
CA SER A 6 -0.23 -1.42 -19.64
C SER A 6 0.41 -2.61 -18.93
N ARG A 7 1.48 -3.19 -19.50
CA ARG A 7 2.18 -4.33 -18.88
C ARG A 7 2.86 -3.94 -17.57
N VAL A 8 3.48 -2.76 -17.53
CA VAL A 8 4.10 -2.22 -16.31
C VAL A 8 3.04 -1.97 -15.24
N GLY A 9 1.90 -1.36 -15.61
CA GLY A 9 0.78 -1.14 -14.69
C GLY A 9 0.29 -2.44 -14.05
N ILE A 10 0.02 -3.45 -14.87
CA ILE A 10 -0.40 -4.78 -14.39
C ILE A 10 0.67 -5.40 -13.49
N ALA A 11 1.95 -5.34 -13.86
CA ALA A 11 3.04 -5.88 -13.04
C ALA A 11 3.12 -5.22 -11.66
N VAL A 12 2.89 -3.91 -11.58
CA VAL A 12 2.83 -3.18 -10.31
C VAL A 12 1.60 -3.60 -9.49
N VAL A 13 0.43 -3.77 -10.12
CA VAL A 13 -0.78 -4.27 -9.45
C VAL A 13 -0.57 -5.66 -8.87
N VAL A 14 0.02 -6.58 -9.65
CA VAL A 14 0.35 -7.94 -9.19
C VAL A 14 1.32 -7.87 -8.01
N THR A 15 2.35 -7.02 -8.09
CA THR A 15 3.33 -6.85 -7.00
C THR A 15 2.67 -6.31 -5.74
N ALA A 16 1.75 -5.34 -5.85
CA ALA A 16 0.98 -4.83 -4.74
C ALA A 16 0.09 -5.92 -4.11
N ALA A 17 -0.55 -6.75 -4.93
CA ALA A 17 -1.37 -7.86 -4.46
C ALA A 17 -0.53 -8.91 -3.72
N LEU A 18 0.61 -9.32 -4.28
CA LEU A 18 1.55 -10.24 -3.64
C LEU A 18 2.11 -9.67 -2.33
N TYR A 19 2.43 -8.38 -2.31
CA TYR A 19 2.83 -7.67 -1.10
C TYR A 19 1.76 -7.76 0.00
N LEU A 20 0.49 -7.53 -0.35
CA LEU A 20 -0.62 -7.64 0.61
C LEU A 20 -0.82 -9.07 1.12
N LEU A 21 -0.71 -10.08 0.24
CA LEU A 21 -0.77 -11.48 0.64
C LEU A 21 0.37 -11.85 1.60
N ALA A 22 1.60 -11.42 1.28
CA ALA A 22 2.78 -11.65 2.11
C ALA A 22 2.68 -10.94 3.46
N LEU A 23 2.26 -9.68 3.47
CA LEU A 23 1.99 -8.91 4.70
C LEU A 23 0.91 -9.59 5.53
N GLY A 24 -0.17 -10.03 4.88
CA GLY A 24 -1.30 -10.67 5.53
C GLY A 24 -0.94 -12.00 6.17
N GLY A 25 -0.25 -12.88 5.43
CA GLY A 25 0.29 -14.13 5.97
C GLY A 25 1.31 -13.89 7.08
N GLY A 26 2.21 -12.91 6.91
CA GLY A 26 3.16 -12.50 7.94
C GLY A 26 2.48 -12.02 9.23
N ALA A 27 1.41 -11.22 9.11
CA ALA A 27 0.63 -10.72 10.22
C ALA A 27 -0.10 -11.83 10.99
N LEU A 28 -0.55 -12.89 10.32
CA LEU A 28 -1.23 -14.03 10.95
C LEU A 28 -0.26 -15.06 11.54
N ILE A 29 0.87 -15.32 10.88
CA ILE A 29 1.82 -16.37 11.28
C ILE A 29 2.85 -15.83 12.29
N ARG A 30 3.35 -14.60 12.08
CA ARG A 30 4.38 -13.95 12.91
C ARG A 30 4.02 -12.47 13.19
N PRO A 31 2.96 -12.21 13.97
CA PRO A 31 2.43 -10.86 14.20
C PRO A 31 3.47 -9.87 14.73
N GLU A 32 4.35 -10.29 15.64
CA GLU A 32 5.40 -9.41 16.21
C GLU A 32 6.40 -8.95 15.15
N SER A 33 6.79 -9.82 14.22
CA SER A 33 7.69 -9.46 13.12
C SER A 33 7.01 -8.50 12.14
N ALA A 34 5.75 -8.77 11.78
CA ALA A 34 4.97 -7.91 10.90
C ALA A 34 4.72 -6.53 11.52
N LYS A 35 4.46 -6.47 12.83
CA LYS A 35 4.34 -5.21 13.57
C LYS A 35 5.62 -4.39 13.52
N ARG A 36 6.77 -5.00 13.83
CA ARG A 36 8.10 -4.33 13.76
C ARG A 36 8.40 -3.83 12.35
N PHE A 37 8.02 -4.58 11.32
CA PHE A 37 8.15 -4.15 9.92
C PHE A 37 7.33 -2.89 9.65
N LEU A 38 6.06 -2.87 10.05
CA LEU A 38 5.16 -1.72 9.86
C LEU A 38 5.62 -0.47 10.63
N GLU A 39 6.18 -0.64 11.83
CA GLU A 39 6.75 0.45 12.62
C GLU A 39 8.02 1.05 11.98
N GLY A 40 8.68 0.33 11.07
CA GLY A 40 9.95 0.71 10.46
C GLY A 40 9.85 1.83 9.41
N PHE A 41 8.69 2.05 8.78
CA PHE A 41 8.55 2.91 7.60
C PHE A 41 8.81 4.40 7.84
N ALA A 42 8.53 4.91 9.04
CA ALA A 42 8.72 6.34 9.36
C ALA A 42 10.02 6.63 10.13
N THR A 43 10.93 5.67 10.26
CA THR A 43 12.10 5.78 11.15
C THR A 43 13.20 6.71 10.63
N THR A 44 13.33 6.85 9.31
CA THR A 44 14.30 7.73 8.64
C THR A 44 13.65 8.54 7.50
N PRO A 45 14.21 9.71 7.13
CA PRO A 45 13.72 10.48 5.99
C PRO A 45 13.75 9.70 4.67
N ARG A 46 14.80 8.88 4.46
CA ARG A 46 14.94 8.04 3.26
C ARG A 46 13.79 7.04 3.16
N MET A 47 13.52 6.30 4.23
CA MET A 47 12.40 5.34 4.26
C MET A 47 11.06 6.02 4.01
N HIS A 48 10.86 7.20 4.59
CA HIS A 48 9.64 7.96 4.37
C HIS A 48 9.43 8.36 2.91
N PHE A 49 10.42 8.97 2.26
CA PHE A 49 10.27 9.37 0.86
C PHE A 49 10.20 8.16 -0.08
N THR A 50 10.90 7.06 0.24
CA THR A 50 10.75 5.79 -0.49
C THR A 50 9.33 5.23 -0.38
N GLU A 51 8.75 5.21 0.82
CA GLU A 51 7.36 4.78 1.03
C GLU A 51 6.39 5.64 0.20
N LEU A 52 6.51 6.97 0.28
CA LEU A 52 5.65 7.88 -0.48
C LEU A 52 5.80 7.70 -2.00
N ALA A 53 7.03 7.53 -2.49
CA ALA A 53 7.27 7.26 -3.91
C ALA A 53 6.63 5.94 -4.36
N LEU A 54 6.80 4.86 -3.60
CA LEU A 54 6.16 3.57 -3.89
C LEU A 54 4.64 3.67 -3.87
N ARG A 55 4.07 4.42 -2.92
CA ARG A 55 2.62 4.65 -2.84
C ARG A 55 2.10 5.42 -4.05
N VAL A 56 2.80 6.47 -4.49
CA VAL A 56 2.42 7.22 -5.70
C VAL A 56 2.52 6.33 -6.95
N LEU A 57 3.61 5.57 -7.11
CA LEU A 57 3.77 4.65 -8.25
C LEU A 57 2.68 3.58 -8.28
N THR A 58 2.36 2.99 -7.13
CA THR A 58 1.29 1.99 -6.99
C THR A 58 -0.08 2.61 -7.29
N GLY A 59 -0.34 3.82 -6.77
CA GLY A 59 -1.59 4.54 -7.03
C GLY A 59 -1.77 4.89 -8.50
N ALA A 60 -0.70 5.34 -9.17
CA ALA A 60 -0.71 5.60 -10.60
C ALA A 60 -0.99 4.30 -11.38
N ALA A 61 -0.37 3.18 -11.01
CA ALA A 61 -0.63 1.89 -11.64
C ALA A 61 -2.10 1.46 -11.49
N PHE A 62 -2.73 1.69 -10.32
CA PHE A 62 -4.16 1.46 -10.14
C PHE A 62 -5.01 2.35 -11.06
N VAL A 63 -4.75 3.66 -11.12
CA VAL A 63 -5.50 4.59 -11.98
C VAL A 63 -5.41 4.21 -13.46
N PHE A 64 -4.20 3.88 -13.96
CA PHE A 64 -4.00 3.52 -15.36
C PHE A 64 -4.52 2.12 -15.74
N SER A 65 -4.57 1.20 -14.78
CA SER A 65 -5.03 -0.18 -15.02
C SER A 65 -6.54 -0.34 -14.79
N ALA A 66 -7.14 0.51 -13.96
CA ALA A 66 -8.54 0.44 -13.56
C ALA A 66 -9.56 0.29 -14.71
N PRO A 67 -9.45 0.97 -15.87
CA PRO A 67 -10.42 0.81 -16.96
C PRO A 67 -10.51 -0.61 -17.53
N ARG A 68 -9.49 -1.45 -17.30
CA ARG A 68 -9.41 -2.84 -17.77
C ARG A 68 -9.69 -3.86 -16.66
N MET A 69 -9.87 -3.41 -15.42
CA MET A 69 -10.02 -4.28 -14.25
C MET A 69 -11.49 -4.37 -13.83
N ALA A 70 -11.86 -5.49 -13.21
CA ALA A 70 -13.12 -5.57 -12.48
C ALA A 70 -13.12 -4.52 -11.36
N PHE A 71 -14.29 -3.95 -11.05
CA PHE A 71 -14.43 -2.86 -10.07
C PHE A 71 -13.62 -1.60 -10.42
N GLY A 72 -13.36 -1.34 -11.71
CA GLY A 72 -12.55 -0.22 -12.22
C GLY A 72 -12.79 1.12 -11.50
N PRO A 73 -14.03 1.62 -11.34
CA PRO A 73 -14.28 2.88 -10.63
C PRO A 73 -13.75 2.89 -9.18
N ALA A 74 -13.90 1.78 -8.44
CA ALA A 74 -13.43 1.67 -7.06
C ALA A 74 -11.90 1.60 -6.99
N ILE A 75 -11.26 0.85 -7.89
CA ILE A 75 -9.79 0.75 -7.98
C ILE A 75 -9.17 2.10 -8.37
N MET A 76 -9.80 2.81 -9.32
CA MET A 76 -9.38 4.15 -9.72
C MET A 76 -9.47 5.14 -8.55
N LEU A 77 -10.60 5.13 -7.82
CA LEU A 77 -10.77 5.96 -6.63
C LEU A 77 -9.71 5.66 -5.57
N PHE A 78 -9.45 4.37 -5.30
CA PHE A 78 -8.41 3.95 -4.36
C PHE A 78 -7.02 4.43 -4.80
N GLY A 79 -6.70 4.33 -6.09
CA GLY A 79 -5.46 4.86 -6.66
C GLY A 79 -5.30 6.36 -6.45
N TRP A 80 -6.35 7.14 -6.68
CA TRP A 80 -6.33 8.59 -6.42
C TRP A 80 -6.17 8.93 -4.93
N ILE A 81 -6.86 8.22 -4.04
CA ILE A 81 -6.69 8.38 -2.58
C ILE A 81 -5.21 8.15 -2.22
N LEU A 82 -4.59 7.10 -2.76
CA LEU A 82 -3.20 6.76 -2.48
C LEU A 82 -2.23 7.85 -2.98
N ILE A 83 -2.45 8.39 -4.18
CA ILE A 83 -1.65 9.48 -4.74
C ILE A 83 -1.80 10.76 -3.89
N VAL A 84 -3.04 11.23 -3.70
CA VAL A 84 -3.31 12.52 -3.05
C VAL A 84 -2.81 12.52 -1.61
N THR A 85 -3.07 11.45 -0.85
CA THR A 85 -2.60 11.35 0.54
C THR A 85 -1.07 11.29 0.62
N SER A 86 -0.41 10.62 -0.34
CA SER A 86 1.05 10.55 -0.37
C SER A 86 1.70 11.89 -0.73
N LEU A 87 1.13 12.63 -1.68
CA LEU A 87 1.58 13.97 -2.02
C LEU A 87 1.35 14.95 -0.86
N ALA A 88 0.20 14.88 -0.19
CA ALA A 88 -0.06 15.68 0.99
C ALA A 88 0.95 15.40 2.11
N LEU A 89 1.25 14.12 2.37
CA LEU A 89 2.28 13.73 3.34
C LEU A 89 3.70 14.16 2.92
N ALA A 90 4.01 14.22 1.62
CA ALA A 90 5.30 14.70 1.14
C ALA A 90 5.55 16.18 1.49
N LEU A 91 4.48 16.97 1.62
CA LEU A 91 4.55 18.38 2.03
C LEU A 91 4.67 18.54 3.56
N VAL A 92 4.31 17.50 4.32
CA VAL A 92 4.41 17.51 5.78
C VAL A 92 5.86 17.20 6.18
N PRO A 93 6.47 17.99 7.09
CA PRO A 93 7.79 17.66 7.63
C PRO A 93 7.84 16.23 8.15
N TRP A 94 8.78 15.43 7.66
CA TRP A 94 8.94 14.01 8.01
C TRP A 94 8.88 13.72 9.52
N ARG A 95 9.41 14.63 10.36
CA ARG A 95 9.38 14.48 11.82
C ARG A 95 7.96 14.43 12.39
N LEU A 96 7.01 15.16 11.79
CA LEU A 96 5.60 15.11 12.17
C LEU A 96 4.97 13.79 11.74
N HIS A 97 5.25 13.31 10.53
CA HIS A 97 4.79 12.00 10.08
C HIS A 97 5.35 10.87 10.97
N LYS A 98 6.63 10.95 11.35
CA LYS A 98 7.23 10.02 12.32
C LYS A 98 6.50 10.03 13.66
N ARG A 99 6.18 11.22 14.20
CA ARG A 99 5.42 11.35 15.45
C ARG A 99 4.01 10.78 15.34
N PHE A 100 3.33 11.03 14.22
CA PHE A 100 2.02 10.45 13.93
C PHE A 100 2.08 8.93 13.84
N ALA A 101 3.03 8.37 13.08
CA ALA A 101 3.20 6.93 12.93
C ALA A 101 3.50 6.24 14.27
N ALA A 102 4.33 6.86 15.13
CA ALA A 102 4.61 6.35 16.47
C ALA A 102 3.36 6.28 17.38
N TRP A 103 2.32 7.06 17.08
CA TRP A 103 1.04 7.02 17.79
C TRP A 103 0.02 6.08 17.12
N SER A 104 -0.12 6.15 15.79
CA SER A 104 -1.18 5.45 15.05
C SER A 104 -0.85 3.99 14.72
N VAL A 105 0.42 3.65 14.42
CA VAL A 105 0.82 2.28 14.07
C VAL A 105 0.59 1.30 15.22
N PRO A 106 0.92 1.62 16.50
CA PRO A 106 0.60 0.74 17.63
C PRO A 106 -0.91 0.50 17.81
N GLN A 107 -1.74 1.50 17.49
CA GLN A 107 -3.20 1.37 17.57
C GLN A 107 -3.72 0.42 16.49
N ALA A 108 -3.28 0.59 15.24
CA ALA A 108 -3.66 -0.29 14.12
C ALA A 108 -3.16 -1.73 14.32
N THR A 109 -1.93 -1.89 14.79
CA THR A 109 -1.30 -3.19 15.03
C THR A 109 -1.75 -3.87 16.33
N ARG A 110 -2.58 -3.24 17.15
CA ARG A 110 -3.23 -3.91 18.29
C ARG A 110 -4.09 -5.10 17.85
N HIS A 111 -4.63 -5.03 16.64
CA HIS A 111 -5.46 -6.07 16.05
C HIS A 111 -4.79 -6.69 14.82
N MET A 112 -3.58 -7.25 15.00
CA MET A 112 -2.84 -7.90 13.92
C MET A 112 -3.65 -8.91 13.09
N PRO A 113 -4.57 -9.72 13.67
CA PRO A 113 -5.41 -10.60 12.85
C PRO A 113 -6.29 -9.85 11.85
N LEU A 114 -6.84 -8.69 12.22
CA LEU A 114 -7.63 -7.86 11.30
C LEU A 114 -6.76 -7.29 10.19
N VAL A 115 -5.55 -6.81 10.51
CA VAL A 115 -4.56 -6.39 9.50
C VAL A 115 -4.24 -7.55 8.55
N GLY A 116 -4.06 -8.74 9.10
CA GLY A 116 -3.78 -9.96 8.35
C GLY A 116 -4.90 -10.31 7.37
N ILE A 117 -6.13 -10.46 7.87
CA ILE A 117 -7.30 -10.83 7.08
C ILE A 117 -7.59 -9.77 6.01
N THR A 118 -7.60 -8.49 6.37
CA THR A 118 -7.89 -7.40 5.41
C THR A 118 -6.82 -7.31 4.32
N SER A 119 -5.54 -7.54 4.65
CA SER A 119 -4.46 -7.59 3.66
C SER A 119 -4.63 -8.78 2.72
N ILE A 120 -4.95 -9.98 3.24
CA ILE A 120 -5.19 -11.16 2.39
C ILE A 120 -6.38 -10.92 1.45
N VAL A 121 -7.50 -10.45 1.99
CA VAL A 121 -8.70 -10.12 1.20
C VAL A 121 -8.36 -9.10 0.12
N GLY A 122 -7.66 -8.02 0.46
CA GLY A 122 -7.23 -7.02 -0.50
C GLY A 122 -6.34 -7.59 -1.61
N GLY A 123 -5.37 -8.43 -1.26
CA GLY A 123 -4.49 -9.10 -2.24
C GLY A 123 -5.26 -10.04 -3.18
N VAL A 124 -6.17 -10.87 -2.65
CA VAL A 124 -7.01 -11.76 -3.45
C VAL A 124 -7.94 -10.96 -4.37
N VAL A 125 -8.59 -9.91 -3.86
CA VAL A 125 -9.48 -9.05 -4.65
C VAL A 125 -8.72 -8.37 -5.78
N LEU A 126 -7.51 -7.88 -5.54
CA LEU A 126 -6.70 -7.28 -6.61
C LEU A 126 -6.31 -8.27 -7.70
N LEU A 127 -5.95 -9.51 -7.34
CA LEU A 127 -5.66 -10.56 -8.33
C LEU A 127 -6.90 -10.98 -9.11
N ALA A 128 -8.04 -11.11 -8.43
CA ALA A 128 -9.31 -11.46 -9.06
C ALA A 128 -9.87 -10.34 -9.94
N ALA A 129 -9.39 -9.11 -9.78
CA ALA A 129 -9.82 -7.96 -10.55
C ALA A 129 -9.00 -7.69 -11.83
N LEU A 130 -7.86 -8.37 -12.00
CA LEU A 130 -7.05 -8.33 -13.24
C LEU A 130 -7.73 -9.10 -14.36
#